data_AF-A0A2K3NFL4-F1
#
_entry.id   AF-A0A2K3NFL4-F1
#
_cell.length_a   1.000
_cell.length_b   1.000
_cell.length_c   1.000
_cell.angle_alpha   90.00
_cell.angle_beta   90.00
_cell.angle_gamma   90.00
#
_symmetry.space_group_name_H-M   'P 1'
#
loop_
_entity.id
_entity.type
_entity.pdbx_description
1 polymer ?
#
loop_
_entity_poly.entity_id
_entity_poly.type
_entity_poly.pdbx_seq_one_letter_code
_entity_poly.pdbx_strand_id
1 'polypeptide(L)'
;MKPGDKLPDHIDKAIHGCKVGVTIFSPRYFDSYYCLHELALIMETKKRVIPIFFDVTPSQLMVKVDGTCSQKQLRRFKLAIEEAKNTVGLTFDSVNGDWSELLNDATEAVIMNLMEAENEQ
;
A
#
# COMPACT_ATOMS: atom_id res chain seq x y z
N MET A 1 13.69 6.16 -23.04
CA MET A 1 13.08 6.40 -21.72
C MET A 1 13.86 5.59 -20.71
N LYS A 2 14.24 6.20 -19.59
CA LYS A 2 14.84 5.50 -18.46
C LYS A 2 13.73 4.94 -17.56
N PRO A 3 14.00 3.87 -16.79
CA PRO A 3 13.13 3.47 -15.68
C PRO A 3 12.86 4.69 -14.78
N GLY A 4 11.59 5.04 -14.56
CA GLY A 4 11.18 6.20 -13.75
C GLY A 4 10.75 7.44 -14.54
N ASP A 5 10.99 7.51 -15.86
CA ASP A 5 10.45 8.62 -16.67
C ASP A 5 8.91 8.52 -16.75
N LYS A 6 8.19 9.58 -16.39
CA LYS A 6 6.70 9.66 -16.30
C LYS A 6 6.04 8.80 -15.22
N LEU A 7 6.82 8.28 -14.27
CA LEU A 7 6.29 7.43 -13.19
C LEU A 7 5.07 8.05 -12.46
N PRO A 8 5.05 9.36 -12.11
CA PRO A 8 3.92 9.96 -11.41
C PRO A 8 2.60 9.90 -12.21
N ASP A 9 2.62 10.29 -13.49
CA ASP A 9 1.40 10.33 -14.31
C ASP A 9 0.80 8.94 -14.56
N HIS A 10 1.67 7.91 -14.64
CA HIS A 10 1.22 6.52 -14.80
C HIS A 10 0.71 5.94 -13.49
N ILE A 11 1.36 6.24 -12.36
CA ILE A 11 0.92 5.86 -11.02
C ILE A 11 -0.47 6.40 -10.75
N ASP A 12 -0.67 7.71 -10.95
CA ASP A 12 -1.94 8.35 -10.63
C ASP A 12 -3.07 7.74 -11.45
N LYS A 13 -2.89 7.59 -12.76
CA LYS A 13 -3.91 6.97 -13.63
C LYS A 13 -4.22 5.53 -13.23
N ALA A 14 -3.20 4.74 -12.90
CA ALA A 14 -3.37 3.34 -12.50
C ALA A 14 -4.16 3.24 -11.18
N ILE A 15 -3.81 4.07 -10.19
CA ILE A 15 -4.51 4.09 -8.88
C ILE A 15 -5.96 4.54 -9.06
N HIS A 16 -6.21 5.58 -9.85
CA HIS A 16 -7.59 6.01 -10.10
C HIS A 16 -8.41 4.95 -10.85
N GLY A 17 -7.77 4.20 -11.75
CA GLY A 17 -8.41 3.15 -12.55
C GLY A 17 -8.56 1.80 -11.84
N CYS A 18 -7.85 1.53 -10.74
CA CYS A 18 -7.95 0.26 -10.04
C CYS A 18 -9.21 0.20 -9.14
N LYS A 19 -9.70 -1.02 -8.89
CA LYS A 19 -10.77 -1.28 -7.91
C LYS A 19 -10.21 -1.61 -6.53
N VAL A 20 -9.11 -2.36 -6.50
CA VAL A 20 -8.45 -2.87 -5.28
C VAL A 20 -6.96 -2.63 -5.41
N GLY A 21 -6.33 -2.13 -4.35
CA GLY A 21 -4.88 -1.99 -4.22
C GLY A 21 -4.31 -3.02 -3.26
N VAL A 22 -3.20 -3.67 -3.63
CA VAL A 22 -2.43 -4.53 -2.72
C VAL A 22 -1.17 -3.78 -2.32
N THR A 23 -0.98 -3.52 -1.03
CA THR A 23 0.17 -2.76 -0.51
C THR A 23 1.10 -3.69 0.25
N ILE A 24 2.35 -3.83 -0.20
CA ILE A 24 3.34 -4.70 0.45
C ILE A 24 4.27 -3.82 1.29
N PHE A 25 4.00 -3.74 2.59
CA PHE A 25 4.87 -3.08 3.54
C PHE A 25 6.08 -3.96 3.82
N SER A 26 7.26 -3.45 3.49
CA SER A 26 8.55 -4.11 3.72
C SER A 26 9.47 -3.20 4.54
N PRO A 27 10.60 -3.69 5.07
CA PRO A 27 11.50 -2.88 5.88
C PRO A 27 11.99 -1.59 5.21
N ARG A 28 12.04 -1.53 3.87
CA ARG A 28 12.46 -0.35 3.08
C ARG A 28 11.32 0.43 2.45
N TYR A 29 10.06 0.05 2.69
CA TYR A 29 8.91 0.72 2.08
C TYR A 29 8.86 2.22 2.43
N PHE A 30 9.14 2.54 3.69
CA PHE A 30 9.08 3.90 4.23
C PHE A 30 10.30 4.77 3.88
N ASP A 31 11.31 4.20 3.23
CA ASP A 31 12.47 4.94 2.71
C ASP A 31 12.20 5.49 1.30
N SER A 32 11.15 5.01 0.63
CA SER A 32 10.79 5.43 -0.72
C SER A 32 9.68 6.47 -0.72
N TYR A 33 10.00 7.67 -1.20
CA TYR A 33 8.99 8.72 -1.44
C TYR A 33 7.83 8.21 -2.32
N TYR A 34 8.13 7.44 -3.36
CA TYR A 34 7.11 6.95 -4.29
C TYR A 34 6.17 5.95 -3.63
N CYS A 35 6.67 5.05 -2.79
CA CYS A 35 5.82 4.11 -2.06
C CYS A 35 4.87 4.85 -1.10
N LEU A 36 5.36 5.87 -0.39
CA LEU A 36 4.53 6.71 0.48
C LEU A 36 3.50 7.52 -0.31
N HIS A 37 3.89 7.99 -1.50
CA HIS A 37 3.01 8.72 -2.40
C HIS A 37 1.89 7.85 -2.96
N GLU A 38 2.22 6.64 -3.43
CA GLU A 38 1.28 5.63 -3.91
C GLU A 38 0.28 5.26 -2.81
N LEU A 39 0.77 4.94 -1.59
CA LEU A 39 -0.07 4.63 -0.45
C LEU A 39 -1.05 5.77 -0.15
N ALA A 40 -0.55 7.02 -0.08
CA ALA A 40 -1.40 8.17 0.19
C ALA A 40 -2.45 8.37 -0.89
N LEU A 41 -2.11 8.18 -2.17
CA LEU A 41 -3.07 8.34 -3.24
C LEU A 41 -4.15 7.24 -3.24
N ILE A 42 -3.78 5.99 -2.97
CA ILE A 42 -4.74 4.88 -2.81
C ILE A 42 -5.74 5.19 -1.69
N MET A 43 -5.26 5.62 -0.53
CA MET A 43 -6.11 5.93 0.64
C MET A 43 -6.98 7.18 0.43
N GLU A 44 -6.45 8.21 -0.24
CA GLU A 44 -7.20 9.42 -0.58
C GLU A 44 -8.30 9.18 -1.60
N THR A 45 -8.07 8.25 -2.53
CA THR A 45 -9.08 7.84 -3.53
C THR A 45 -10.06 6.80 -2.99
N LYS A 46 -9.97 6.47 -1.68
CA LYS A 46 -10.87 5.55 -0.98
C LYS A 46 -11.03 4.21 -1.67
N LYS A 47 -9.94 3.74 -2.27
CA LYS A 47 -9.86 2.39 -2.83
C LYS A 47 -9.81 1.37 -1.70
N ARG A 48 -10.34 0.18 -1.98
CA ARG A 48 -10.14 -0.98 -1.11
C ARG A 48 -8.67 -1.36 -1.11
N VAL A 49 -8.10 -1.58 0.07
CA VAL A 49 -6.67 -1.89 0.24
C VAL A 49 -6.51 -3.21 0.96
N ILE A 50 -5.61 -4.05 0.45
CA ILE A 50 -5.17 -5.29 1.09
C ILE A 50 -3.71 -5.08 1.51
N PRO A 51 -3.46 -4.75 2.78
CA PRO A 51 -2.10 -4.61 3.27
C PRO A 51 -1.46 -5.98 3.53
N ILE A 52 -0.24 -6.14 3.06
CA ILE A 52 0.64 -7.27 3.34
C ILE A 52 1.84 -6.74 4.13
N PHE A 53 1.98 -7.18 5.38
CA PHE A 53 3.06 -6.83 6.28
C PHE A 53 4.18 -7.87 6.14
N PHE A 54 5.13 -7.58 5.26
CA PHE A 54 6.28 -8.42 4.94
C PHE A 54 7.47 -8.07 5.84
N ASP A 55 7.83 -8.96 6.76
CA ASP A 55 8.91 -8.78 7.75
C ASP A 55 8.79 -7.50 8.59
N VAL A 56 7.57 -6.99 8.72
CA VAL A 56 7.24 -5.81 9.52
C VAL A 56 5.93 -6.04 10.26
N THR A 57 5.73 -5.29 11.32
CA THR A 57 4.48 -5.23 12.08
C THR A 57 3.82 -3.86 11.89
N PRO A 58 2.49 -3.74 12.07
CA PRO A 58 1.79 -2.46 11.94
C PRO A 58 2.40 -1.32 12.77
N SER A 59 2.95 -1.63 13.95
CA SER A 59 3.60 -0.63 14.82
C SER A 59 4.91 -0.07 14.26
N GLN A 60 5.57 -0.79 13.35
CA GLN A 60 6.79 -0.36 12.68
C GLN A 60 6.54 0.57 11.48
N LEU A 61 5.29 0.72 11.04
CA LEU A 61 4.92 1.65 9.97
C LEU A 61 5.06 3.10 10.46
N MET A 62 6.04 3.83 9.92
CA MET A 62 6.29 5.23 10.27
C MET A 62 6.90 6.02 9.12
N VAL A 63 6.52 7.30 8.99
CA VAL A 63 7.17 8.23 8.06
C VAL A 63 8.42 8.80 8.71
N LYS A 64 9.58 8.65 8.07
CA LYS A 64 10.80 9.38 8.48
C LYS A 64 10.70 10.83 8.02
N VAL A 65 11.04 11.77 8.90
CA VAL A 65 11.15 13.20 8.55
C VAL A 65 12.61 13.46 8.19
N ASP A 66 12.92 13.54 6.91
CA ASP A 66 14.28 13.73 6.39
C ASP A 66 14.46 15.11 5.69
N GLY A 67 13.44 15.97 5.76
CA GLY A 67 13.46 17.31 5.17
C GLY A 67 13.15 17.37 3.67
N THR A 68 12.98 16.23 2.99
CA THR A 68 12.68 16.18 1.55
C THR A 68 11.21 16.45 1.23
N CYS A 69 10.34 16.23 2.21
CA CYS A 69 8.88 16.33 2.05
C CYS A 69 8.35 17.65 2.62
N SER A 70 7.44 18.29 1.89
CA SER A 70 6.66 19.41 2.39
C SER A 70 5.76 18.98 3.57
N GLN A 71 5.36 19.95 4.41
CA GLN A 71 4.42 19.70 5.50
C GLN A 71 3.09 19.09 5.02
N LYS A 72 2.65 19.45 3.82
CA LYS A 72 1.45 18.86 3.21
C LYS A 72 1.66 17.38 2.90
N GLN A 73 2.79 17.01 2.29
CA GLN A 73 3.12 15.61 2.00
C GLN A 73 3.23 14.78 3.28
N LEU A 74 3.94 15.29 4.31
CA LEU A 74 4.08 14.59 5.59
C LEU A 74 2.73 14.31 6.25
N ARG A 75 1.78 15.25 6.18
CA ARG A 75 0.42 15.04 6.69
C ARG A 75 -0.31 13.94 5.93
N ARG A 76 -0.25 13.97 4.58
CA ARG A 76 -0.87 12.93 3.73
C ARG A 76 -0.31 11.54 4.05
N PHE A 77 1.01 11.42 4.13
CA PHE A 77 1.68 10.15 4.41
C PHE A 77 1.33 9.61 5.80
N LYS A 78 1.29 10.47 6.82
CA LYS A 78 0.88 10.08 8.18
C LYS A 78 -0.55 9.55 8.20
N LEU A 79 -1.49 10.25 7.57
CA LEU A 79 -2.89 9.81 7.51
C LEU A 79 -3.02 8.46 6.81
N ALA A 80 -2.34 8.28 5.69
CA ALA A 80 -2.37 7.04 4.93
C ALA A 80 -1.77 5.85 5.69
N ILE A 81 -0.69 6.08 6.45
CA ILE A 81 -0.11 5.06 7.32
C ILE A 81 -1.05 4.70 8.47
N GLU A 82 -1.67 5.68 9.12
CA GLU A 82 -2.61 5.40 10.19
C GLU A 82 -3.85 4.65 9.69
N GLU A 83 -4.35 4.98 8.50
CA GLU A 83 -5.43 4.21 7.85
C GLU A 83 -4.98 2.77 7.56
N ALA A 84 -3.77 2.59 7.02
CA ALA A 84 -3.20 1.27 6.73
C ALA A 84 -3.01 0.40 7.99
N LYS A 85 -2.58 0.99 9.12
CA LYS A 85 -2.42 0.27 10.40
C LYS A 85 -3.74 -0.27 10.94
N ASN A 86 -4.84 0.41 10.65
CA ASN A 86 -6.18 0.03 11.10
C ASN A 86 -6.93 -0.84 10.07
N THR A 87 -6.29 -1.17 8.95
CA THR A 87 -6.85 -2.05 7.93
C THR A 87 -6.40 -3.48 8.20
N VAL A 88 -7.34 -4.44 8.18
CA VAL A 88 -7.03 -5.86 8.30
C VAL A 88 -6.16 -6.28 7.13
N GLY A 89 -5.06 -6.98 7.41
CA GLY A 89 -4.08 -7.39 6.40
C GLY A 89 -3.47 -8.75 6.70
N LEU A 90 -2.62 -9.16 5.77
CA LEU A 90 -1.85 -10.41 5.86
C LEU A 90 -0.48 -10.12 6.44
N THR A 91 0.02 -10.99 7.31
CA THR A 91 1.38 -10.90 7.85
C THR A 91 2.24 -12.00 7.26
N PHE A 92 3.47 -11.69 6.90
CA PHE A 92 4.39 -12.66 6.34
C PHE A 92 5.80 -12.51 6.93
N ASP A 93 6.36 -13.63 7.37
CA ASP A 93 7.74 -13.77 7.83
C ASP A 93 8.52 -14.54 6.74
N SER A 94 9.51 -13.90 6.13
CA SER A 94 10.24 -14.46 4.99
C SER A 94 11.15 -15.63 5.33
N VAL A 95 11.45 -15.84 6.63
CA VAL A 95 12.32 -16.92 7.11
C VAL A 95 11.51 -18.19 7.39
N ASN A 96 10.32 -18.04 7.96
CA ASN A 96 9.51 -19.15 8.48
C ASN A 96 8.18 -19.35 7.75
N GLY A 97 7.75 -18.38 6.94
CA GLY A 97 6.42 -18.37 6.31
C GLY A 97 6.30 -19.30 5.11
N ASP A 98 5.07 -19.78 4.88
CA ASP A 98 4.70 -20.51 3.67
C ASP A 98 4.28 -19.53 2.56
N TRP A 99 5.09 -19.47 1.50
CA TRP A 99 4.81 -18.64 0.33
C TRP A 99 3.55 -19.03 -0.43
N SER A 100 3.19 -20.31 -0.40
CA SER A 100 1.98 -20.83 -1.06
C SER A 100 0.74 -20.39 -0.29
N GLU A 101 0.80 -20.46 1.03
CA GLU A 101 -0.26 -19.94 1.91
C GLU A 101 -0.45 -18.44 1.70
N LEU A 102 0.63 -17.64 1.76
CA LEU A 102 0.55 -16.20 1.49
C LEU A 102 -0.09 -15.90 0.13
N LEU A 103 0.33 -16.61 -0.93
CA LEU A 103 -0.18 -16.38 -2.27
C LEU A 103 -1.68 -16.71 -2.36
N ASN A 104 -2.11 -17.82 -1.74
CA ASN A 104 -3.51 -18.21 -1.71
C ASN A 104 -4.35 -17.18 -0.95
N ASP A 105 -3.93 -16.79 0.25
CA ASP A 105 -4.64 -15.82 1.09
C ASP A 105 -4.74 -14.45 0.41
N ALA A 106 -3.64 -13.98 -0.21
CA ALA A 106 -3.64 -12.72 -0.95
C ALA A 106 -4.57 -12.79 -2.16
N THR A 107 -4.61 -13.93 -2.86
CA THR A 107 -5.50 -14.14 -4.01
C THR A 107 -6.95 -14.14 -3.57
N GLU A 108 -7.28 -14.84 -2.49
CA GLU A 108 -8.64 -14.89 -1.93
C GLU A 108 -9.10 -13.50 -1.47
N ALA A 109 -8.24 -12.77 -0.75
CA ALA A 109 -8.53 -11.40 -0.32
C ALA A 109 -8.81 -10.47 -1.52
N VAL A 110 -8.05 -10.60 -2.62
CA VAL A 110 -8.28 -9.83 -3.85
C VAL A 110 -9.62 -10.19 -4.47
N ILE A 111 -9.95 -11.48 -4.58
CA ILE A 111 -11.22 -11.94 -5.15
C ILE A 111 -12.41 -11.39 -4.34
N MET A 112 -12.37 -11.54 -3.01
CA MET A 112 -13.43 -11.04 -2.12
C MET A 112 -13.62 -9.52 -2.28
N ASN A 113 -12.54 -8.75 -2.25
CA ASN A 113 -12.61 -7.30 -2.40
C ASN A 113 -13.10 -6.85 -3.78
N LEU A 114 -12.77 -7.59 -4.84
CA LEU A 114 -13.27 -7.31 -6.19
C LEU A 114 -14.78 -7.57 -6.30
N MET A 115 -15.26 -8.67 -5.73
CA MET A 115 -16.69 -9.00 -5.72
C MET A 115 -17.50 -7.95 -4.98
N GLU A 116 -17.03 -7.51 -3.81
CA GLU A 116 -17.72 -6.47 -3.05
C GLU A 116 -17.68 -5.10 -3.75
N ALA A 117 -16.56 -4.75 -4.40
CA ALA A 117 -16.45 -3.52 -5.18
C ALA A 117 -17.38 -3.46 -6.41
N GLU A 118 -17.83 -4.62 -6.91
CA GLU A 118 -18.81 -4.73 -8.00
C GLU A 118 -20.25 -4.60 -7.51
N ASN A 119 -20.54 -4.97 -6.27
CA ASN A 119 -21.88 -4.86 -5.67
C ASN A 119 -22.21 -3.44 -5.17
N GLU A 120 -21.21 -2.56 -5.05
CA GLU A 120 -21.36 -1.16 -4.63
C GLU A 120 -21.62 -0.18 -5.80
N GLN A 121 -21.71 -0.70 -7.04
CA GLN A 121 -21.99 0.06 -8.27
C GLN A 121 -23.46 -0.06 -8.68
#